data_AF-A0A6C0HCX6-F1
#
_entry.id   AF-A0A6C0HCX6-F1
#
_cell.length_a   1.000
_cell.length_b   1.000
_cell.length_c   1.000
_cell.angle_alpha   90.00
_cell.angle_beta   90.00
_cell.angle_gamma   90.00
#
_symmetry.space_group_name_H-M   'P 1'
#
loop_
_entity.id
_entity.type
_entity.pdbx_description
1 polymer ?
#
loop_
_entity_poly.entity_id
_entity_poly.type
_entity_poly.pdbx_seq_one_letter_code
_entity_poly.pdbx_strand_id
1 'polypeptide(L)'
;MVKYEIEGQIDFYEELYKSLDVEEEKLEDNLCLISNSPLTNYHISLECGHKFNYEALYNDVLNHKKKYNNMERCILKTNEIRCPYCRKVQKSVLPYYEELGLEKIHGVNHIDELKQLNESVGNSNKWEFGVCCFEIFDSTKNMKIPCTNKQVVLVEPTGKKYCYHHKYIAQKQYIAQKKMELKEKQKDEKLKKRMAEKLEKELVKENLKKQKLEEKMKNKKYKIHAISDENVIISSTNSLFQCSQILKTGANAGKQCECKVFQDNLCKRHYGLLNKTKNNENSIILEK
;
A
#
# COMPACT_ATOMS: atom_id res chain seq x y z
N MET A 1 -13.93 -38.44 -53.49
CA MET A 1 -14.92 -37.88 -54.42
C MET A 1 -15.54 -36.66 -53.76
N VAL A 2 -15.32 -35.51 -54.37
CA VAL A 2 -15.71 -34.20 -53.86
C VAL A 2 -17.23 -34.05 -54.04
N LYS A 3 -17.95 -33.65 -52.98
CA LYS A 3 -19.44 -33.62 -52.94
C LYS A 3 -20.04 -32.25 -53.32
N TYR A 4 -19.27 -31.35 -53.93
CA TYR A 4 -19.72 -30.01 -54.28
C TYR A 4 -19.41 -29.66 -55.73
N GLU A 5 -20.24 -28.78 -56.30
CA GLU A 5 -20.09 -28.27 -57.66
C GLU A 5 -19.06 -27.12 -57.65
N ILE A 6 -18.09 -27.18 -58.55
CA ILE A 6 -17.06 -26.14 -58.70
C ILE A 6 -17.60 -25.09 -59.69
N GLU A 7 -18.01 -23.93 -59.20
CA GLU A 7 -18.42 -22.80 -60.03
C GLU A 7 -17.22 -21.91 -60.36
N GLY A 8 -17.05 -21.53 -61.64
CA GLY A 8 -16.07 -20.50 -62.04
C GLY A 8 -14.59 -20.92 -62.07
N GLN A 9 -14.28 -22.22 -62.20
CA GLN A 9 -12.90 -22.78 -62.24
C GLN A 9 -12.05 -22.50 -60.98
N ILE A 10 -12.68 -22.13 -59.87
CA ILE A 10 -11.99 -21.95 -58.59
C ILE A 10 -12.47 -23.05 -57.63
N ASP A 11 -11.59 -24.00 -57.33
CA ASP A 11 -11.85 -24.95 -56.24
C ASP A 11 -11.56 -24.24 -54.90
N PHE A 12 -12.63 -23.78 -54.25
CA PHE A 12 -12.58 -23.03 -52.99
C PHE A 12 -11.74 -23.74 -51.91
N TYR A 13 -11.83 -25.07 -51.84
CA TYR A 13 -11.11 -25.82 -50.81
C TYR A 13 -9.64 -25.96 -51.16
N GLU A 14 -9.28 -26.17 -52.43
CA GLU A 14 -7.87 -26.17 -52.85
C GLU A 14 -7.20 -24.83 -52.55
N GLU A 15 -7.87 -23.71 -52.80
CA GLU A 15 -7.33 -22.38 -52.49
C GLU A 15 -7.19 -22.14 -50.97
N LEU A 16 -8.12 -22.67 -50.18
CA LEU A 16 -8.05 -22.65 -48.72
C LEU A 16 -6.86 -23.47 -48.21
N TYR A 17 -6.63 -24.67 -48.75
CA TYR A 17 -5.52 -25.53 -48.37
C TYR A 17 -4.15 -24.94 -48.72
N LYS A 18 -4.03 -24.24 -49.87
CA LYS A 18 -2.79 -23.51 -50.23
C LYS A 18 -2.40 -22.45 -49.18
N SER A 19 -3.38 -21.90 -48.46
CA SER A 19 -3.15 -20.92 -47.38
C SER A 19 -2.81 -21.57 -46.04
N LEU A 20 -3.11 -22.87 -45.86
CA LEU A 20 -2.83 -23.65 -44.64
C LEU A 20 -1.44 -24.33 -44.69
N ASP A 21 -0.89 -24.54 -45.88
CA ASP A 21 0.43 -25.18 -46.08
C ASP A 21 1.62 -24.21 -45.90
N VAL A 22 1.36 -22.93 -45.61
CA VAL A 22 2.40 -22.02 -45.10
C VAL A 22 2.67 -22.44 -43.67
N GLU A 23 3.84 -23.00 -43.39
CA GLU A 23 4.27 -23.40 -42.05
C GLU A 23 4.19 -22.19 -41.08
N GLU A 24 3.03 -21.98 -40.46
CA GLU A 24 2.90 -21.09 -39.31
C GLU A 24 3.72 -21.72 -38.18
N GLU A 25 4.92 -21.20 -37.97
CA GLU A 25 5.80 -21.56 -36.86
C GLU A 25 5.02 -21.55 -35.55
N LYS A 26 4.58 -22.71 -35.04
CA LYS A 26 4.16 -23.08 -33.66
C LYS A 26 3.95 -21.94 -32.65
N LEU A 27 3.18 -20.91 -33.00
CA LEU A 27 2.93 -19.72 -32.18
C LEU A 27 1.62 -19.84 -31.39
N GLU A 28 0.79 -20.84 -31.71
CA GLU A 28 -0.53 -21.05 -31.09
C GLU A 28 -0.47 -21.27 -29.57
N ASP A 29 0.57 -21.92 -29.05
CA ASP A 29 0.70 -22.26 -27.63
C ASP A 29 0.84 -21.04 -26.70
N ASN A 30 1.17 -19.87 -27.26
CA ASN A 30 1.39 -18.63 -26.53
C ASN A 30 0.33 -17.56 -26.82
N LEU A 31 -0.83 -17.94 -27.37
CA LEU A 31 -1.93 -17.00 -27.60
C LEU A 31 -3.06 -17.17 -26.59
N CYS A 32 -3.69 -16.06 -26.23
CA CYS A 32 -4.89 -16.01 -25.43
C CYS A 32 -6.10 -16.39 -26.29
N LEU A 33 -6.83 -17.45 -25.93
CA LEU A 33 -7.97 -17.97 -26.70
C LEU A 33 -9.21 -17.05 -26.73
N ILE A 34 -9.19 -15.90 -26.02
CA ILE A 34 -10.27 -14.89 -26.05
C ILE A 34 -9.90 -13.71 -26.95
N SER A 35 -8.71 -13.14 -26.75
CA SER A 35 -8.26 -11.94 -27.46
C SER A 35 -7.44 -12.24 -28.71
N ASN A 36 -7.07 -13.51 -28.93
CA ASN A 36 -6.10 -13.96 -29.93
C ASN A 36 -4.76 -13.21 -29.88
N SER A 37 -4.42 -12.65 -28.72
CA SER A 37 -3.20 -11.89 -28.48
C SER A 37 -2.18 -12.73 -27.73
N PRO A 38 -0.87 -12.41 -27.79
CA PRO A 38 0.14 -13.09 -26.99
C PRO A 38 -0.23 -13.14 -25.50
N LEU A 39 0.11 -14.27 -24.85
CA LEU A 39 -0.03 -14.45 -23.42
C LEU A 39 0.93 -13.49 -22.71
N THR A 40 0.40 -12.73 -21.77
CA THR A 40 1.18 -11.80 -20.96
C THR A 40 1.76 -12.50 -19.74
N ASN A 41 2.58 -11.78 -18.97
CA ASN A 41 3.09 -12.26 -17.68
C ASN A 41 1.95 -12.63 -16.70
N TYR A 42 0.78 -12.00 -16.86
CA TYR A 42 -0.42 -12.24 -16.07
C TYR A 42 -1.40 -13.17 -16.79
N HIS A 43 -0.93 -14.30 -17.28
CA HIS A 43 -1.82 -15.33 -17.82
C HIS A 43 -2.29 -16.29 -16.71
N ILE A 44 -3.51 -16.79 -16.85
CA ILE A 44 -4.10 -17.81 -15.98
C ILE A 44 -4.34 -19.06 -16.80
N SER A 45 -3.98 -20.20 -16.22
CA SER A 45 -4.40 -21.52 -16.69
C SER A 45 -5.57 -22.01 -15.84
N LEU A 46 -6.70 -22.30 -16.46
CA LEU A 46 -7.87 -22.89 -15.78
C LEU A 46 -7.66 -24.39 -15.52
N GLU A 47 -8.50 -25.00 -14.66
CA GLU A 47 -8.47 -26.45 -14.36
C GLU A 47 -8.71 -27.33 -15.60
N CYS A 48 -9.30 -26.75 -16.66
CA CYS A 48 -9.48 -27.40 -17.95
C CYS A 48 -8.25 -27.32 -18.88
N GLY A 49 -7.17 -26.67 -18.45
CA GLY A 49 -5.92 -26.53 -19.22
C GLY A 49 -5.87 -25.30 -20.14
N HIS A 50 -7.00 -24.63 -20.40
CA HIS A 50 -7.02 -23.44 -21.25
C HIS A 50 -6.37 -22.24 -20.58
N LYS A 51 -5.55 -21.51 -21.36
CA LYS A 51 -4.81 -20.33 -20.94
C LYS A 51 -5.44 -19.06 -21.47
N PHE A 52 -5.51 -18.04 -20.62
CA PHE A 52 -6.08 -16.74 -20.97
C PHE A 52 -5.28 -15.62 -20.30
N ASN A 53 -5.27 -14.45 -20.94
CA ASN A 53 -4.84 -13.23 -20.28
C ASN A 53 -5.83 -12.86 -19.18
N TYR A 54 -5.31 -12.44 -18.01
CA TYR A 54 -6.12 -12.14 -16.84
C TYR A 54 -7.26 -11.17 -17.15
N GLU A 55 -6.96 -10.06 -17.82
CA GLU A 55 -7.93 -9.00 -18.11
C GLU A 55 -9.09 -9.50 -18.98
N ALA A 56 -8.78 -10.26 -20.03
CA ALA A 56 -9.79 -10.84 -20.92
C ALA A 56 -10.71 -11.82 -20.16
N LEU A 57 -10.11 -12.71 -19.36
CA LEU A 57 -10.84 -13.68 -18.55
C LEU A 57 -11.67 -13.01 -17.45
N TYR A 58 -11.10 -12.00 -16.78
CA TYR A 58 -11.78 -11.21 -15.75
C TYR A 58 -13.04 -10.53 -16.31
N ASN A 59 -12.93 -9.89 -17.47
CA ASN A 59 -14.06 -9.22 -18.11
C ASN A 59 -15.15 -10.21 -18.56
N ASP A 60 -14.76 -11.40 -19.05
CA ASP A 60 -15.72 -12.44 -19.41
C ASP A 60 -16.50 -12.95 -18.19
N VAL A 61 -15.77 -13.33 -17.12
CA VAL A 61 -16.39 -13.79 -15.86
C VAL A 61 -17.26 -12.71 -15.24
N LEU A 62 -16.82 -11.45 -15.28
CA LEU A 62 -17.57 -10.30 -14.78
C LEU A 62 -18.89 -10.13 -15.53
N ASN A 63 -18.86 -10.20 -16.86
CA ASN A 63 -20.06 -10.13 -17.69
C ASN A 63 -20.99 -11.31 -17.39
N HIS A 64 -20.47 -12.53 -17.29
CA HIS A 64 -21.27 -13.72 -17.00
C HIS A 64 -21.98 -13.65 -15.64
N LYS A 65 -21.36 -13.03 -14.61
CA LYS A 65 -21.95 -12.95 -13.27
C LYS A 65 -22.86 -11.74 -13.07
N LYS A 66 -22.61 -10.62 -13.74
CA LYS A 66 -23.39 -9.39 -13.56
C LYS A 66 -24.49 -9.21 -14.60
N LYS A 67 -24.27 -9.62 -15.85
CA LYS A 67 -25.26 -9.47 -16.92
C LYS A 67 -26.07 -10.75 -17.02
N TYR A 68 -27.37 -10.60 -16.86
CA TYR A 68 -28.30 -11.69 -17.09
C TYR A 68 -28.34 -12.02 -18.58
N ASN A 69 -27.98 -13.25 -18.94
CA ASN A 69 -28.03 -13.74 -20.31
C ASN A 69 -29.06 -14.87 -20.41
N ASN A 70 -30.16 -14.62 -21.13
CA ASN A 70 -31.22 -15.62 -21.34
C ASN A 70 -30.74 -16.90 -22.06
N MET A 71 -29.61 -16.83 -22.77
CA MET A 71 -29.05 -17.97 -23.49
C MET A 71 -28.19 -18.88 -22.58
N GLU A 72 -27.88 -18.44 -21.36
CA GLU A 72 -27.17 -19.23 -20.35
C GLU A 72 -28.13 -20.22 -19.67
N ARG A 73 -27.91 -21.52 -19.90
CA ARG A 73 -28.72 -22.57 -19.26
C ARG A 73 -28.33 -22.86 -17.81
N CYS A 74 -27.09 -22.54 -17.42
CA CYS A 74 -26.54 -22.91 -16.12
C CYS A 74 -26.22 -21.66 -15.30
N ILE A 75 -26.85 -21.53 -14.14
CA ILE A 75 -26.54 -20.48 -13.17
C ILE A 75 -25.32 -20.93 -12.37
N LEU A 76 -24.22 -20.18 -12.47
CA LEU A 76 -23.01 -20.44 -11.68
C LEU A 76 -23.21 -19.94 -10.24
N LYS A 77 -22.68 -20.69 -9.27
CA LYS A 77 -22.58 -20.19 -7.90
C LYS A 77 -21.52 -19.10 -7.80
N THR A 78 -21.54 -18.39 -6.68
CA THR A 78 -20.62 -17.27 -6.45
C THR A 78 -19.16 -17.69 -6.41
N ASN A 79 -18.88 -18.91 -5.93
CA ASN A 79 -17.55 -19.53 -5.88
C ASN A 79 -17.19 -20.37 -7.12
N GLU A 80 -18.01 -20.31 -8.17
CA GLU A 80 -17.78 -21.08 -9.40
C GLU A 80 -17.50 -20.13 -10.57
N ILE A 81 -16.55 -20.48 -11.43
CA ILE A 81 -16.31 -19.81 -12.71
C ILE A 81 -16.36 -20.83 -13.84
N ARG A 82 -16.67 -20.34 -15.04
CA ARG A 82 -16.78 -21.17 -16.23
C ARG A 82 -15.70 -20.77 -17.22
N CYS A 83 -15.03 -21.76 -17.82
CA CYS A 83 -14.12 -21.52 -18.92
C CYS A 83 -14.86 -20.91 -20.12
N PRO A 84 -14.39 -19.80 -20.72
CA PRO A 84 -15.03 -19.20 -21.89
C PRO A 84 -14.98 -20.10 -23.13
N TYR A 85 -13.91 -20.90 -23.25
CA TYR A 85 -13.67 -21.78 -24.39
C TYR A 85 -14.45 -23.09 -24.30
N CYS A 86 -14.16 -23.94 -23.30
CA CYS A 86 -14.78 -25.27 -23.19
C CYS A 86 -16.02 -25.33 -22.30
N ARG A 87 -16.42 -24.21 -21.69
CA ARG A 87 -17.58 -24.12 -20.78
C ARG A 87 -17.53 -25.02 -19.54
N LYS A 88 -16.37 -25.63 -19.23
CA LYS A 88 -16.17 -26.40 -18.00
C LYS A 88 -16.23 -25.48 -16.80
N VAL A 89 -17.01 -25.87 -15.79
CA VAL A 89 -17.17 -25.14 -14.53
C VAL A 89 -16.14 -25.63 -13.53
N GLN A 90 -15.45 -24.71 -12.86
CA GLN A 90 -14.51 -24.97 -11.77
C GLN A 90 -14.97 -24.27 -10.49
N LYS A 91 -14.60 -24.82 -9.33
CA LYS A 91 -15.04 -24.37 -8.00
C LYS A 91 -14.07 -23.39 -7.34
N SER A 92 -13.45 -22.55 -8.16
CA SER A 92 -12.44 -21.58 -7.76
C SER A 92 -12.72 -20.24 -8.44
N VAL A 93 -12.50 -19.13 -7.73
CA VAL A 93 -12.54 -17.78 -8.32
C VAL A 93 -11.18 -17.40 -8.86
N LEU A 94 -11.11 -16.33 -9.66
CA LEU A 94 -9.83 -15.82 -10.15
C LEU A 94 -8.98 -15.29 -8.98
N PRO A 95 -7.64 -15.49 -9.01
CA PRO A 95 -6.73 -14.88 -8.05
C PRO A 95 -6.73 -13.36 -8.19
N TYR A 96 -6.58 -12.63 -7.10
CA TYR A 96 -6.52 -11.17 -7.15
C TYR A 96 -5.08 -10.66 -7.26
N TYR A 97 -4.82 -9.78 -8.22
CA TYR A 97 -3.54 -9.11 -8.42
C TYR A 97 -3.68 -7.59 -8.26
N GLU A 98 -2.95 -7.00 -7.30
CA GLU A 98 -2.96 -5.55 -7.04
C GLU A 98 -2.32 -4.75 -8.17
N GLU A 99 -1.33 -5.35 -8.84
CA GLU A 99 -0.53 -4.70 -9.89
C GLU A 99 -1.34 -4.37 -11.16
N LEU A 100 -2.44 -5.09 -11.39
CA LEU A 100 -3.31 -4.86 -12.55
C LEU A 100 -4.28 -3.69 -12.36
N GLY A 101 -4.36 -3.12 -11.16
CA GLY A 101 -5.28 -2.01 -10.87
C GLY A 101 -6.77 -2.34 -11.01
N LEU A 102 -7.13 -3.63 -11.09
CA LEU A 102 -8.50 -4.09 -11.25
C LEU A 102 -9.26 -4.07 -9.92
N GLU A 103 -10.56 -3.80 -9.98
CA GLU A 103 -11.42 -3.73 -8.79
C GLU A 103 -11.60 -5.10 -8.12
N LYS A 104 -11.60 -5.13 -6.79
CA LYS A 104 -11.96 -6.33 -6.00
C LYS A 104 -13.48 -6.56 -6.06
N ILE A 105 -13.92 -7.61 -6.74
CA ILE A 105 -15.32 -7.97 -6.96
C ILE A 105 -15.64 -9.36 -6.41
N HIS A 106 -16.67 -9.40 -5.55
CA HIS A 106 -17.19 -10.63 -4.96
C HIS A 106 -17.62 -11.65 -6.02
N GLY A 107 -17.11 -12.88 -5.92
CA GLY A 107 -17.43 -13.99 -6.80
C GLY A 107 -16.73 -13.98 -8.16
N VAL A 108 -15.91 -12.97 -8.46
CA VAL A 108 -15.11 -12.89 -9.70
C VAL A 108 -13.64 -13.11 -9.38
N ASN A 109 -13.03 -12.21 -8.61
CA ASN A 109 -11.62 -12.25 -8.22
C ASN A 109 -11.41 -12.31 -6.69
N HIS A 110 -12.48 -12.26 -5.91
CA HIS A 110 -12.43 -12.30 -4.45
C HIS A 110 -13.68 -12.98 -3.89
N ILE A 111 -13.54 -13.77 -2.83
CA ILE A 111 -14.67 -14.31 -2.07
C ILE A 111 -14.74 -13.57 -0.73
N ASP A 112 -15.88 -12.95 -0.48
CA ASP A 112 -16.19 -12.25 0.75
C ASP A 112 -16.96 -13.25 1.61
N GLU A 113 -16.27 -13.78 2.63
CA GLU A 113 -16.80 -14.83 3.51
C GLU A 113 -18.17 -14.44 4.08
N LEU A 114 -18.40 -13.16 4.37
CA LEU A 114 -19.68 -12.68 4.93
C LEU A 114 -20.81 -12.73 3.90
N LYS A 115 -20.54 -12.44 2.63
CA LYS A 115 -21.54 -12.54 1.56
C LYS A 115 -21.80 -13.99 1.21
N GLN A 116 -20.77 -14.82 1.14
CA GLN A 116 -20.92 -16.26 0.92
C GLN A 116 -21.75 -16.93 2.03
N LEU A 117 -21.56 -16.51 3.28
CA LEU A 117 -22.38 -16.92 4.44
C LEU A 117 -23.85 -16.49 4.35
N ASN A 118 -24.17 -15.42 3.61
CA ASN A 118 -25.57 -15.04 3.35
C ASN A 118 -26.20 -15.89 2.24
N GLU A 119 -25.41 -16.30 1.25
CA GLU A 119 -25.89 -17.00 0.05
C GLU A 119 -26.07 -18.51 0.27
N SER A 120 -25.28 -19.14 1.13
CA SER A 120 -25.36 -20.58 1.45
C SER A 120 -26.65 -21.01 2.17
N VAL A 121 -27.55 -20.07 2.44
CA VAL A 121 -28.60 -20.19 3.45
C VAL A 121 -29.91 -20.75 2.91
N GLY A 122 -30.02 -20.91 1.60
CA GLY A 122 -31.27 -21.32 0.96
C GLY A 122 -31.69 -22.77 1.17
N ASN A 123 -30.77 -23.76 1.26
CA ASN A 123 -31.13 -25.09 0.72
C ASN A 123 -30.83 -26.33 1.57
N SER A 124 -30.51 -26.21 2.86
CA SER A 124 -30.52 -27.42 3.71
C SER A 124 -31.98 -27.78 4.03
N ASN A 125 -32.63 -28.52 3.13
CA ASN A 125 -33.98 -29.08 3.35
C ASN A 125 -33.99 -30.24 4.37
N LYS A 126 -32.85 -30.52 5.01
CA LYS A 126 -32.70 -31.57 6.01
C LYS A 126 -33.19 -31.07 7.36
N TRP A 127 -34.51 -31.08 7.53
CA TRP A 127 -35.16 -30.81 8.80
C TRP A 127 -35.11 -32.04 9.69
N GLU A 128 -34.79 -31.83 10.95
CA GLU A 128 -34.77 -32.86 11.98
C GLU A 128 -35.69 -32.46 13.12
N PHE A 129 -36.27 -33.43 13.82
CA PHE A 129 -36.95 -33.17 15.08
C PHE A 129 -35.91 -32.98 16.19
N GLY A 130 -36.03 -31.89 16.94
CA GLY A 130 -35.11 -31.52 18.00
C GLY A 130 -35.60 -30.31 18.78
N VAL A 131 -34.69 -29.63 19.49
CA VAL A 131 -35.00 -28.42 20.25
C VAL A 131 -34.30 -27.24 19.61
N CYS A 132 -35.04 -26.15 19.41
CA CYS A 132 -34.48 -24.92 18.86
C CYS A 132 -33.63 -24.21 19.93
N CYS A 133 -32.37 -23.91 19.61
CA CYS A 133 -31.42 -23.23 20.50
C CYS A 133 -31.68 -21.71 20.65
N PHE A 134 -32.84 -21.21 20.23
CA PHE A 134 -33.16 -19.79 20.31
C PHE A 134 -33.85 -19.46 21.63
N GLU A 135 -33.37 -18.42 22.29
CA GLU A 135 -33.92 -17.89 23.52
C GLU A 135 -34.76 -16.65 23.22
N ILE A 136 -36.05 -16.69 23.58
CA ILE A 136 -36.97 -15.56 23.46
C ILE A 136 -36.96 -14.82 24.80
N PHE A 137 -36.81 -13.49 24.76
CA PHE A 137 -36.88 -12.68 25.98
C PHE A 137 -38.34 -12.35 26.29
N ASP A 138 -38.80 -12.73 27.48
CA ASP A 138 -40.12 -12.37 27.98
C ASP A 138 -40.01 -11.21 28.98
N SER A 139 -40.45 -10.02 28.54
CA SER A 139 -40.41 -8.80 29.34
C SER A 139 -41.26 -8.89 30.61
N THR A 140 -42.29 -9.75 30.64
CA THR A 140 -43.19 -9.86 31.81
C THR A 140 -42.56 -10.66 32.96
N LYS A 141 -41.77 -11.67 32.62
CA LYS A 141 -41.08 -12.55 33.59
C LYS A 141 -39.61 -12.18 33.78
N ASN A 142 -39.12 -11.20 33.02
CA ASN A 142 -37.71 -10.81 32.96
C ASN A 142 -36.77 -12.02 32.80
N MET A 143 -37.19 -13.00 32.01
CA MET A 143 -36.50 -14.28 31.86
C MET A 143 -36.47 -14.70 30.40
N LYS A 144 -35.46 -15.50 30.04
CA LYS A 144 -35.33 -16.12 28.73
C LYS A 144 -36.11 -17.42 28.67
N ILE A 145 -36.97 -17.55 27.67
CA ILE A 145 -37.81 -18.72 27.44
C ILE A 145 -37.31 -19.45 26.19
N PRO A 146 -37.16 -20.78 26.22
CA PRO A 146 -36.76 -21.54 25.04
C PRO A 146 -37.88 -21.56 23.99
N CYS A 147 -37.48 -21.60 22.72
CA CYS A 147 -38.42 -21.80 21.64
C CYS A 147 -39.10 -23.18 21.71
N THR A 148 -40.42 -23.21 21.47
CA THR A 148 -41.24 -24.42 21.52
C THR A 148 -41.23 -25.24 20.21
N ASN A 149 -40.71 -24.68 19.11
CA ASN A 149 -40.68 -25.37 17.82
C ASN A 149 -39.69 -26.53 17.81
N LYS A 150 -40.16 -27.68 17.34
CA LYS A 150 -39.39 -28.93 17.32
C LYS A 150 -38.75 -29.26 15.97
N GLN A 151 -39.25 -28.69 14.88
CA GLN A 151 -38.59 -28.85 13.58
C GLN A 151 -37.43 -27.87 13.50
N VAL A 152 -36.22 -28.42 13.41
CA VAL A 152 -34.97 -27.65 13.45
C VAL A 152 -34.03 -28.05 12.33
N VAL A 153 -33.13 -27.13 12.00
CA VAL A 153 -32.06 -27.33 11.03
C VAL A 153 -30.75 -26.83 11.61
N LEU A 154 -29.65 -27.52 11.29
CA LEU A 154 -28.31 -27.11 11.69
C LEU A 154 -27.89 -25.87 10.90
N VAL A 155 -27.51 -24.81 11.61
CA VAL A 155 -26.93 -23.61 11.02
C VAL A 155 -25.41 -23.73 11.14
N GLU A 156 -24.77 -24.24 10.08
CA GLU A 156 -23.33 -24.53 10.01
C GLU A 156 -22.43 -23.42 10.58
N PRO A 157 -22.65 -22.12 10.29
CA PRO A 157 -21.80 -21.05 10.81
C PRO A 157 -21.78 -20.95 12.34
N THR A 158 -22.85 -21.40 12.99
CA THR A 158 -23.03 -21.34 14.45
C THR A 158 -22.86 -22.69 15.13
N GLY A 159 -22.91 -23.80 14.38
CA GLY A 159 -22.97 -25.16 14.91
C GLY A 159 -24.24 -25.47 15.72
N LYS A 160 -25.25 -24.59 15.73
CA LYS A 160 -26.48 -24.72 16.55
C LYS A 160 -27.70 -25.04 15.69
N LYS A 161 -28.71 -25.67 16.30
CA LYS A 161 -29.95 -26.06 15.64
C LYS A 161 -31.05 -25.02 15.88
N TYR A 162 -31.72 -24.57 14.82
CA TYR A 162 -32.77 -23.55 14.89
C TYR A 162 -34.00 -23.95 14.11
N CYS A 163 -35.18 -23.50 14.55
CA CYS A 163 -36.42 -23.69 13.80
C CYS A 163 -36.48 -22.75 12.59
N TYR A 164 -37.48 -22.94 11.73
CA TYR A 164 -37.66 -22.14 10.51
C TYR A 164 -37.61 -20.63 10.75
N HIS A 165 -38.33 -20.15 11.76
CA HIS A 165 -38.36 -18.72 12.09
C HIS A 165 -37.03 -18.22 12.68
N HIS A 166 -36.37 -19.03 13.51
CA HIS A 166 -35.17 -18.61 14.23
C HIS A 166 -33.87 -18.83 13.47
N LYS A 167 -33.86 -19.65 12.41
CA LYS A 167 -32.70 -19.86 11.53
C LYS A 167 -32.19 -18.51 10.99
N TYR A 168 -33.09 -17.72 10.41
CA TYR A 168 -32.75 -16.42 9.83
C TYR A 168 -32.31 -15.40 10.89
N ILE A 169 -32.92 -15.41 12.08
CA ILE A 169 -32.56 -14.49 13.17
C ILE A 169 -31.16 -14.82 13.70
N ALA A 170 -30.90 -16.09 14.03
CA ALA A 170 -29.63 -16.54 14.57
C ALA A 170 -28.47 -16.25 13.60
N GLN A 171 -28.71 -16.45 12.31
CA GLN A 171 -27.72 -16.14 11.29
C GLN A 171 -27.48 -14.63 11.15
N LYS A 172 -28.54 -13.81 11.14
CA LYS A 172 -28.40 -12.34 11.10
C LYS A 172 -27.59 -11.83 12.29
N GLN A 173 -27.82 -12.40 13.47
CA GLN A 173 -27.05 -12.11 14.68
C GLN A 173 -25.58 -12.53 14.53
N TYR A 174 -25.30 -13.73 14.02
CA TYR A 174 -23.95 -14.21 13.77
C TYR A 174 -23.18 -13.31 12.80
N ILE A 175 -23.81 -12.92 11.69
CA ILE A 175 -23.21 -12.03 10.68
C ILE A 175 -22.95 -10.64 11.26
N ALA A 176 -23.89 -10.11 12.05
CA ALA A 176 -23.70 -8.84 12.75
C ALA A 176 -22.50 -8.92 13.71
N GLN A 177 -22.39 -10.00 14.48
CA GLN A 177 -21.25 -10.24 15.37
C GLN A 177 -19.93 -10.31 14.60
N LYS A 178 -19.86 -11.09 13.52
CA LYS A 178 -18.65 -11.20 12.68
C LYS A 178 -18.24 -9.87 12.06
N LYS A 179 -19.20 -9.05 11.61
CA LYS A 179 -18.94 -7.71 11.07
C LYS A 179 -18.37 -6.77 12.14
N MET A 180 -18.81 -6.91 13.40
CA MET A 180 -18.27 -6.15 14.53
C MET A 180 -16.84 -6.59 14.86
N GLU A 181 -16.60 -7.90 14.96
CA GLU A 181 -15.25 -8.47 15.17
C GLU A 181 -14.26 -8.00 14.09
N LEU A 182 -14.68 -7.99 12.82
CA LEU A 182 -13.82 -7.54 11.72
C LEU A 182 -13.48 -6.04 11.82
N LYS A 183 -14.47 -5.20 12.16
CA LYS A 183 -14.26 -3.76 12.38
C LYS A 183 -13.32 -3.48 13.54
N GLU A 184 -13.41 -4.27 14.62
CA GLU A 184 -12.53 -4.16 15.78
C GLU A 184 -11.08 -4.52 15.42
N LYS A 185 -10.87 -5.66 14.74
CA LYS A 185 -9.55 -6.06 14.23
C LYS A 185 -8.91 -5.00 13.34
N GLN A 186 -9.70 -4.39 12.45
CA GLN A 186 -9.22 -3.30 11.58
C GLN A 186 -8.81 -2.04 12.38
N LYS A 187 -9.55 -1.70 13.46
CA LYS A 187 -9.18 -0.60 14.35
C LYS A 187 -7.87 -0.90 15.09
N ASP A 188 -7.73 -2.12 15.60
CA ASP A 188 -6.52 -2.55 16.31
C ASP A 188 -5.30 -2.55 15.41
N GLU A 189 -5.43 -3.06 14.18
CA GLU A 189 -4.34 -3.05 13.20
C GLU A 189 -3.93 -1.61 12.84
N LYS A 190 -4.90 -0.71 12.67
CA LYS A 190 -4.63 0.71 12.42
C LYS A 190 -3.93 1.38 13.61
N LEU A 191 -4.30 1.02 14.85
CA LEU A 191 -3.65 1.52 16.05
C LEU A 191 -2.19 1.01 16.14
N LYS A 192 -1.97 -0.28 15.87
CA LYS A 192 -0.62 -0.89 15.83
C LYS A 192 0.28 -0.22 14.79
N LYS A 193 -0.21 0.02 13.57
CA LYS A 193 0.54 0.75 12.53
C LYS A 193 0.93 2.16 12.98
N ARG A 194 0.01 2.89 13.60
CA ARG A 194 0.28 4.23 14.16
C ARG A 194 1.30 4.23 15.30
N MET A 195 1.26 3.21 16.17
CA MET A 195 2.25 3.07 17.25
C MET A 195 3.63 2.73 16.70
N ALA A 196 3.72 1.82 15.72
CA ALA A 196 4.97 1.47 15.05
C ALA A 196 5.61 2.68 14.37
N GLU A 197 4.82 3.47 13.63
CA GLU A 197 5.31 4.69 12.95
C GLU A 197 5.81 5.74 13.96
N LYS A 198 5.17 5.87 15.13
CA LYS A 198 5.64 6.77 16.20
C LYS A 198 6.98 6.30 16.77
N LEU A 199 7.09 5.00 17.08
CA LEU A 199 8.31 4.41 17.63
C LEU A 199 9.49 4.57 16.65
N GLU A 200 9.25 4.36 15.36
CA GLU A 200 10.26 4.54 14.32
C GLU A 200 10.73 6.00 14.23
N LYS A 201 9.80 6.97 14.28
CA LYS A 201 10.13 8.40 14.32
C LYS A 201 10.94 8.79 15.57
N GLU A 202 10.67 8.17 16.71
CA GLU A 202 11.44 8.40 17.94
C GLU A 202 12.84 7.81 17.85
N LEU A 203 12.98 6.58 17.31
CA LEU A 203 14.27 5.93 17.09
C LEU A 203 15.15 6.74 16.13
N VAL A 204 14.59 7.25 15.03
CA VAL A 204 15.31 8.13 14.09
C VAL A 204 15.80 9.40 14.78
N LYS A 205 14.95 10.04 15.60
CA LYS A 205 15.34 11.24 16.37
C LYS A 205 16.45 10.95 17.37
N GLU A 206 16.40 9.80 18.05
CA GLU A 206 17.43 9.41 19.02
C GLU A 206 18.77 9.12 18.33
N ASN A 207 18.75 8.39 17.22
CA ASN A 207 19.95 8.11 16.42
C ASN A 207 20.59 9.40 15.88
N LEU A 208 19.78 10.37 15.41
CA LEU A 208 20.28 11.67 14.97
C LEU A 208 20.96 12.45 16.10
N LYS A 209 20.44 12.35 17.33
CA LYS A 209 21.06 12.96 18.52
C LYS A 209 22.39 12.30 18.85
N LYS A 210 22.46 10.95 18.81
CA LYS A 210 23.69 10.19 19.06
C LYS A 210 24.78 10.53 18.04
N GLN A 211 24.45 10.56 16.74
CA GLN A 211 25.38 10.95 15.68
C GLN A 211 25.94 12.36 15.89
N LYS A 212 25.09 13.34 16.21
CA LYS A 212 25.53 14.72 16.52
C LYS A 212 26.45 14.80 17.74
N LEU A 213 26.27 13.91 18.73
CA LEU A 213 27.11 13.85 19.92
C LEU A 213 28.48 13.24 19.58
N GLU A 214 28.49 12.17 18.79
CA GLU A 214 29.70 11.51 18.30
C GLU A 214 30.55 12.44 17.40
N GLU A 215 29.93 13.20 16.50
CA GLU A 215 30.62 14.21 15.69
C GLU A 215 31.27 15.29 16.56
N LYS A 216 30.57 15.77 17.61
CA LYS A 216 31.14 16.73 18.58
C LYS A 216 32.33 16.15 19.34
N MET A 217 32.27 14.87 19.72
CA MET A 217 33.39 14.18 20.39
C MET A 217 34.57 13.97 19.45
N LYS A 218 34.33 13.57 18.19
CA LYS A 218 35.37 13.45 17.15
C LYS A 218 36.05 14.79 16.86
N ASN A 219 35.29 15.87 16.74
CA ASN A 219 35.83 17.23 16.54
C ASN A 219 36.64 17.74 17.74
N LYS A 220 36.26 17.39 18.97
CA LYS A 220 37.10 17.65 20.16
C LYS A 220 38.40 16.86 20.13
N LYS A 221 38.37 15.59 19.71
CA LYS A 221 39.55 14.73 19.63
C LYS A 221 40.53 15.19 18.53
N TYR A 222 40.01 15.61 17.37
CA TYR A 222 40.81 16.25 16.31
C TYR A 222 41.45 17.57 16.75
N LYS A 223 40.73 18.40 17.53
CA LYS A 223 41.32 19.61 18.14
C LYS A 223 42.42 19.32 19.16
N ILE A 224 42.34 18.21 19.89
CA ILE A 224 43.38 17.80 20.84
C ILE A 224 44.60 17.23 20.10
N HIS A 225 44.39 16.47 19.02
CA HIS A 225 45.49 15.88 18.24
C HIS A 225 46.24 16.92 17.39
N ALA A 226 45.56 17.94 16.89
CA ALA A 226 46.21 19.06 16.20
C ALA A 226 47.06 19.96 17.14
N ILE A 227 46.91 19.82 18.47
CA ILE A 227 47.68 20.56 19.48
C ILE A 227 48.91 19.75 19.95
N SER A 228 49.00 18.45 19.68
CA SER A 228 50.12 17.61 20.13
C SER A 228 51.35 17.62 19.20
N ASP A 229 51.25 18.20 18.01
CA ASP A 229 52.35 18.19 17.02
C ASP A 229 53.18 19.49 16.97
N GLU A 230 52.87 20.49 17.81
CA GLU A 230 53.75 21.64 17.98
C GLU A 230 54.04 21.88 19.47
N ASN A 231 55.27 21.55 19.87
CA ASN A 231 55.84 21.92 21.16
C ASN A 231 55.95 23.45 21.29
N VAL A 232 54.96 24.11 21.90
CA VAL A 232 55.16 25.46 22.46
C VAL A 232 54.49 25.59 23.83
N ILE A 233 55.32 26.05 24.77
CA ILE A 233 55.11 26.25 26.20
C ILE A 233 54.24 27.51 26.46
N ILE A 234 53.18 27.35 27.27
CA ILE A 234 52.58 28.26 28.29
C ILE A 234 52.38 29.73 27.86
N SER A 235 51.18 30.33 27.79
CA SER A 235 50.30 30.71 28.92
C SER A 235 49.11 31.55 28.40
N SER A 236 47.94 31.40 29.04
CA SER A 236 46.87 32.41 29.21
C SER A 236 46.65 33.47 28.10
N THR A 237 45.78 33.20 27.13
CA THR A 237 45.29 34.26 26.23
C THR A 237 43.77 34.25 26.06
N ASN A 238 43.11 35.00 26.93
CA ASN A 238 41.74 35.49 26.75
C ASN A 238 41.70 36.73 25.79
N SER A 239 42.61 36.80 24.81
CA SER A 239 43.04 38.04 24.13
C SER A 239 42.56 38.19 22.67
N LEU A 240 41.80 37.23 22.11
CA LEU A 240 41.53 37.24 20.66
C LEU A 240 40.42 38.18 20.14
N PHE A 241 39.82 39.04 20.98
CA PHE A 241 38.67 39.87 20.55
C PHE A 241 38.74 41.36 20.93
N GLN A 242 39.95 41.91 21.11
CA GLN A 242 40.14 43.33 21.43
C GLN A 242 40.80 44.11 20.29
N CYS A 243 40.48 45.40 20.20
CA CYS A 243 41.00 46.28 19.16
C CYS A 243 42.52 46.45 19.27
N SER A 244 43.21 46.44 18.12
CA SER A 244 44.67 46.52 18.05
C SER A 244 45.25 47.95 18.17
N GLN A 245 44.41 48.99 18.21
CA GLN A 245 44.88 50.38 18.21
C GLN A 245 45.13 50.95 19.61
N ILE A 246 46.15 51.78 19.74
CA ILE A 246 46.51 52.49 20.98
C ILE A 246 45.75 53.81 21.04
N LEU A 247 45.20 54.14 22.21
CA LEU A 247 44.51 55.41 22.43
C LEU A 247 45.51 56.58 22.38
N LYS A 248 45.26 57.57 21.53
CA LYS A 248 46.16 58.73 21.35
C LYS A 248 45.85 59.91 22.28
N THR A 249 44.66 59.97 22.86
CA THR A 249 44.18 61.11 23.66
C THR A 249 43.36 60.67 24.88
N GLY A 250 43.28 61.53 25.89
CA GLY A 250 42.52 61.31 27.13
C GLY A 250 43.32 60.62 28.25
N ALA A 251 42.64 60.33 29.37
CA ALA A 251 43.28 59.77 30.58
C ALA A 251 43.92 58.38 30.39
N ASN A 252 43.54 57.66 29.32
CA ASN A 252 44.08 56.34 28.96
C ASN A 252 44.95 56.38 27.71
N ALA A 253 45.49 57.55 27.33
CA ALA A 253 46.42 57.66 26.23
C ALA A 253 47.65 56.75 26.46
N GLY A 254 48.09 56.08 25.39
CA GLY A 254 49.20 55.11 25.44
C GLY A 254 48.80 53.67 25.79
N LYS A 255 47.55 53.42 26.23
CA LYS A 255 47.04 52.06 26.48
C LYS A 255 46.32 51.47 25.26
N GLN A 256 46.32 50.13 25.17
CA GLN A 256 45.61 49.40 24.11
C GLN A 256 44.09 49.57 24.24
N CYS A 257 43.40 49.65 23.10
CA CYS A 257 41.96 49.80 23.07
C CYS A 257 41.25 48.49 23.43
N GLU A 258 40.59 48.48 24.58
CA GLU A 258 39.83 47.31 25.06
C GLU A 258 38.45 47.15 24.41
N CYS A 259 38.12 47.96 23.41
CA CYS A 259 36.84 47.85 22.71
C CYS A 259 36.79 46.60 21.81
N LYS A 260 35.59 46.00 21.69
CA LYS A 260 35.34 44.84 20.82
C LYS A 260 35.66 45.16 19.36
N VAL A 261 36.31 44.20 18.69
CA VAL A 261 36.65 44.29 17.26
C VAL A 261 35.37 44.35 16.42
N PHE A 262 35.39 45.21 15.39
CA PHE A 262 34.34 45.32 14.38
C PHE A 262 34.81 44.78 13.04
N GLN A 263 35.86 45.37 12.45
CA GLN A 263 36.41 44.99 11.15
C GLN A 263 37.90 45.35 11.09
N ASP A 264 38.70 44.54 10.38
CA ASP A 264 40.16 44.70 10.24
C ASP A 264 40.92 44.83 11.57
N ASN A 265 40.52 44.07 12.59
CA ASN A 265 41.07 44.13 13.96
C ASN A 265 40.90 45.50 14.67
N LEU A 266 40.04 46.38 14.15
CA LEU A 266 39.73 47.68 14.71
C LEU A 266 38.30 47.73 15.28
N CYS A 267 38.10 48.51 16.34
CA CYS A 267 36.76 48.85 16.81
C CYS A 267 36.12 49.85 15.83
N LYS A 268 34.77 49.97 15.84
CA LYS A 268 34.02 50.87 14.96
C LYS A 268 34.59 52.30 14.92
N ARG A 269 35.02 52.81 16.08
CA ARG A 269 35.60 54.16 16.21
C ARG A 269 36.93 54.30 15.47
N HIS A 270 37.85 53.35 15.67
CA HIS A 270 39.17 53.41 15.04
C HIS A 270 39.11 53.07 13.54
N TYR A 271 38.20 52.18 13.13
CA TYR A 271 37.94 51.92 11.72
C TYR A 271 37.42 53.17 10.99
N GLY A 272 36.47 53.89 11.60
CA GLY A 272 35.95 55.14 11.04
C GLY A 272 36.98 56.27 10.93
N LEU A 273 37.89 56.38 11.89
CA LEU A 273 38.98 57.38 11.86
C LEU A 273 40.03 57.06 10.78
N LEU A 274 40.36 55.78 10.59
CA LEU A 274 41.28 55.34 9.54
C LEU A 274 40.72 55.66 8.14
N ASN A 275 39.43 55.44 7.93
CA ASN A 275 38.80 55.72 6.63
C ASN A 275 38.59 57.22 6.39
N LYS A 276 38.38 58.02 7.43
CA LYS A 276 38.35 59.49 7.30
C LYS A 276 39.71 60.10 6.97
N THR A 277 40.80 59.56 7.52
CA THR A 277 42.17 60.02 7.22
C THR A 277 42.57 59.68 5.79
N LYS A 278 42.27 58.45 5.32
CA LYS A 278 42.47 58.06 3.91
C LYS A 278 41.71 58.94 2.91
N ASN A 279 40.49 59.38 3.26
CA ASN A 279 39.71 60.26 2.38
C ASN A 279 40.21 61.72 2.37
N ASN A 280 40.87 62.20 3.43
CA ASN A 280 41.46 63.55 3.50
C ASN A 280 42.89 63.62 2.91
N GLU A 281 43.63 62.53 2.86
CA GLU A 281 44.95 62.49 2.17
C GLU A 281 44.78 62.55 0.64
N ASN A 282 43.69 61.97 0.11
CA ASN A 282 43.38 62.02 -1.33
C ASN A 282 42.91 63.41 -1.82
N SER A 283 42.46 64.31 -0.95
CA SER A 283 42.05 65.67 -1.33
C SER A 283 43.18 66.71 -1.25
N ILE A 284 44.33 66.38 -0.64
CA ILE A 284 45.50 67.29 -0.52
C ILE A 284 46.50 67.07 -1.69
N ILE A 285 46.40 65.96 -2.42
CA ILE A 285 47.29 65.65 -3.56
C ILE A 285 46.83 66.33 -4.87
N LEU A 286 45.66 66.98 -4.89
CA LEU A 286 45.11 67.67 -6.08
C LEU A 286 45.28 69.20 -6.10
N GLU A 287 46.00 69.79 -5.14
CA GLU A 287 46.33 71.24 -5.14
C GLU A 287 47.83 71.50 -4.93
N LYS A 288 48.69 70.78 -5.68
CA LYS A 288 50.08 71.18 -5.94
C LYS A 288 50.43 71.01 -7.40
#